data_AF-A0A3P7K9R9-F1
#
_entry.id   AF-A0A3P7K9R9-F1
#
_cell.length_a   1.000
_cell.length_b   1.000
_cell.length_c   1.000
_cell.angle_alpha   90.00
_cell.angle_beta   90.00
_cell.angle_gamma   90.00
#
_symmetry.space_group_name_H-M   'P 1'
#
loop_
_entity.id
_entity.type
_entity.pdbx_description
1 polymer ?
#
loop_
_entity_poly.entity_id
_entity_poly.type
_entity_poly.pdbx_seq_one_letter_code
_entity_poly.pdbx_strand_id
1 'polypeptide(L)'
;MPLVDWPRYYHAIAPFPTHEYLSSSPDLIVEIDFMRRITDLLQSTDPRIITNYVLLRYSSSWSGEMGERYEDISQEFNRIMYGKQQKAPRWKDCTSQTMHRLHYATGAIYVRKAFDQASKNVTLEMIDDLQEVFREILLTTDWMDERTRTVS
;
A
#
# COMPACT_ATOMS: atom_id res chain seq x y z
N MET A 1 5.79 -22.02 11.81
CA MET A 1 7.00 -21.26 11.40
C MET A 1 7.77 -20.88 12.66
N PRO A 2 8.75 -21.67 13.10
CA PRO A 2 9.33 -21.55 14.45
C PRO A 2 10.44 -20.50 14.60
N LEU A 3 10.93 -19.88 13.51
CA LEU A 3 12.03 -18.90 13.57
C LEU A 3 11.60 -17.51 14.08
N VAL A 4 10.34 -17.15 13.86
CA VAL A 4 9.80 -15.84 14.23
C VAL A 4 8.67 -16.05 15.22
N ASP A 5 8.81 -15.44 16.40
CA ASP A 5 7.74 -15.34 17.39
C ASP A 5 6.73 -14.29 16.93
N TRP A 6 5.82 -14.72 16.05
CA TRP A 6 4.80 -13.86 15.44
C TRP A 6 3.85 -13.23 16.47
N PRO A 7 3.33 -13.95 17.48
CA PRO A 7 2.51 -13.34 18.53
C PRO A 7 3.25 -12.18 19.22
N ARG A 8 4.49 -12.41 19.66
CA ARG A 8 5.30 -11.37 20.30
C ARG A 8 5.56 -10.19 19.36
N TYR A 9 5.88 -10.48 18.09
CA TYR A 9 6.12 -9.44 17.09
C TYR A 9 4.89 -8.54 16.91
N TYR A 10 3.70 -9.12 16.72
CA TYR A 10 2.48 -8.35 16.53
C TYR A 10 2.11 -7.53 17.76
N HIS A 11 2.25 -8.07 18.98
CA HIS A 11 2.04 -7.29 20.20
C HIS A 11 3.01 -6.10 20.34
N ALA A 12 4.23 -6.21 19.82
CA ALA A 12 5.22 -5.13 19.88
C ALA A 12 4.94 -3.99 18.91
N ILE A 13 4.31 -4.25 17.77
CA ILE A 13 4.07 -3.23 16.73
C ILE A 13 2.64 -2.72 16.68
N ALA A 14 1.67 -3.51 17.18
CA ALA A 14 0.26 -3.19 17.04
C ALA A 14 -0.23 -2.28 18.19
N PRO A 15 -1.18 -1.37 17.92
CA PRO A 15 -1.79 -0.54 18.95
C PRO A 15 -2.47 -1.38 20.03
N PHE A 16 -2.41 -0.93 21.29
CA PHE A 16 -3.00 -1.63 22.44
C PHE A 16 -4.45 -2.10 22.24
N PRO A 17 -5.37 -1.31 21.64
CA PRO A 17 -6.76 -1.76 21.42
C PRO A 17 -6.91 -3.02 20.55
N THR A 18 -5.89 -3.37 19.76
CA THR A 18 -5.91 -4.54 18.88
C THR A 18 -5.39 -5.81 19.54
N HIS A 19 -4.83 -5.71 20.75
CA HIS A 19 -4.15 -6.84 21.42
C HIS A 19 -5.12 -7.96 21.80
N GLU A 20 -6.35 -7.64 22.20
CA GLU A 20 -7.39 -8.63 22.49
C GLU A 20 -7.74 -9.46 21.24
N TYR A 21 -7.93 -8.78 20.11
CA TYR A 21 -8.16 -9.43 18.81
C TYR A 21 -6.97 -10.27 18.35
N LEU A 22 -5.73 -9.83 18.55
CA LEU A 22 -4.55 -10.63 18.19
C LEU A 22 -4.39 -11.87 19.08
N SER A 23 -4.78 -11.75 20.35
CA SER A 23 -4.73 -12.85 21.33
C SER A 23 -5.76 -13.94 21.02
N SER A 24 -6.87 -13.61 20.36
CA SER A 24 -7.87 -14.58 19.94
C SER A 24 -7.44 -15.45 18.75
N SER A 25 -6.21 -15.28 18.25
CA SER A 25 -5.61 -16.03 17.13
C SER A 25 -6.50 -16.02 15.87
N PRO A 26 -6.74 -14.83 15.29
CA PRO A 26 -7.60 -14.70 14.12
C PRO A 26 -6.96 -15.37 12.90
N ASP A 27 -7.79 -15.84 11.98
CA ASP A 27 -7.34 -16.39 10.69
C ASP A 27 -6.65 -15.29 9.89
N LEU A 28 -5.31 -15.31 9.91
CA LEU A 28 -4.50 -14.39 9.12
C LEU A 28 -4.38 -14.96 7.70
N ILE A 29 -4.88 -14.23 6.71
CA ILE A 29 -4.65 -14.59 5.30
C ILE A 29 -3.20 -14.29 4.97
N VAL A 30 -2.40 -15.35 4.88
CA VAL A 30 -0.97 -15.26 4.58
C VAL A 30 -0.67 -16.18 3.40
N GLU A 31 0.17 -15.72 2.48
CA GLU A 31 0.71 -16.58 1.43
C GLU A 31 1.68 -17.60 2.06
N ILE A 32 1.14 -18.79 2.36
CA ILE A 32 1.84 -19.83 3.15
C ILE A 32 3.16 -20.24 2.47
N ASP A 33 3.17 -20.38 1.15
CA ASP A 33 4.36 -20.78 0.40
C ASP A 33 5.46 -19.72 0.43
N PHE A 34 5.09 -18.44 0.32
CA PHE A 34 6.04 -17.34 0.48
C PHE A 34 6.69 -17.40 1.86
N MET A 35 5.90 -17.55 2.92
CA MET A 35 6.42 -17.60 4.29
C MET A 35 7.30 -18.81 4.57
N ARG A 36 6.98 -19.96 3.96
CA ARG A 36 7.84 -21.15 4.02
C ARG A 36 9.19 -20.88 3.36
N ARG A 37 9.19 -20.34 2.13
CA ARG A 37 10.43 -19.97 1.43
C ARG A 37 11.26 -18.94 2.20
N ILE A 38 10.62 -17.97 2.84
CA ILE A 38 11.31 -17.01 3.71
C ILE A 38 11.96 -17.71 4.90
N THR A 39 11.27 -18.67 5.52
CA THR A 39 11.83 -19.46 6.64
C THR A 39 13.08 -20.21 6.20
N ASP A 40 13.03 -20.88 5.05
CA ASP A 40 14.16 -21.62 4.49
C ASP A 40 15.34 -20.70 4.12
N LEU A 41 15.05 -19.54 3.54
CA LEU A 41 16.05 -18.54 3.20
C LEU A 41 16.74 -17.98 4.45
N LEU A 42 15.97 -17.66 5.50
CA LEU A 42 16.51 -17.13 6.75
C LEU A 42 17.38 -18.17 7.47
N GLN A 43 17.06 -19.46 7.38
CA GLN A 43 17.88 -20.54 7.94
C GLN A 43 19.19 -20.76 7.18
N SER A 44 19.16 -20.61 5.86
CA SER A 44 20.32 -20.89 4.98
C SER A 44 21.22 -19.67 4.74
N THR A 45 20.81 -18.48 5.19
CA THR A 45 21.57 -17.23 4.99
C THR A 45 22.35 -16.85 6.24
N ASP A 46 23.60 -16.42 6.07
CA ASP A 46 24.43 -15.91 7.16
C ASP A 46 23.72 -14.75 7.92
N PRO A 47 23.63 -14.80 9.26
CA PRO A 47 23.02 -13.73 10.07
C PRO A 47 23.56 -12.33 9.77
N ARG A 48 24.85 -12.20 9.39
CA ARG A 48 25.47 -10.94 9.00
C ARG A 48 24.86 -10.39 7.70
N ILE A 49 24.58 -11.25 6.72
CA ILE A 49 23.94 -10.83 5.46
C ILE A 49 22.52 -10.33 5.75
N ILE A 50 21.76 -11.08 6.56
CA ILE A 50 20.40 -10.69 6.97
C ILE A 50 20.43 -9.32 7.68
N THR A 51 21.35 -9.15 8.64
CA THR A 51 21.50 -7.90 9.40
C THR A 51 21.85 -6.72 8.48
N ASN A 52 22.83 -6.89 7.59
CA ASN A 52 23.21 -5.87 6.62
C ASN A 52 22.04 -5.48 5.72
N TYR A 53 21.27 -6.45 5.25
CA TYR A 53 20.08 -6.20 4.45
C TYR A 53 19.03 -5.39 5.22
N VAL A 54 18.72 -5.76 6.46
CA VAL A 54 17.76 -5.03 7.30
C VAL A 54 18.22 -3.59 7.55
N LEU A 55 19.50 -3.38 7.87
CA LEU A 55 20.06 -2.03 8.08
C LEU A 55 20.04 -1.19 6.81
N LEU A 56 20.33 -1.79 5.66
CA LEU A 56 20.22 -1.11 4.36
C LEU A 56 18.78 -0.70 4.06
N ARG A 57 17.81 -1.60 4.29
CA ARG A 57 16.38 -1.31 4.09
C ARG A 57 15.90 -0.21 5.03
N TYR A 58 16.30 -0.26 6.30
CA TYR A 58 15.97 0.75 7.29
C TYR A 58 16.57 2.11 6.91
N SER A 59 17.88 2.19 6.67
CA SER A 59 18.51 3.46 6.26
C SER A 59 17.90 4.04 4.98
N SER A 60 17.57 3.18 4.00
CA SER A 60 16.93 3.61 2.76
C SER A 60 15.53 4.22 3.00
N SER A 61 14.76 3.74 3.98
CA SER A 61 13.43 4.30 4.29
C SER A 61 13.49 5.72 4.86
N TRP A 62 14.65 6.14 5.38
CA TRP A 62 14.88 7.49 5.91
C TRP A 62 15.61 8.41 4.94
N SER A 63 15.95 7.95 3.73
CA SER A 63 16.80 8.69 2.78
C SER A 63 16.32 10.11 2.47
N GLY A 64 15.01 10.38 2.48
CA GLY A 64 14.44 11.72 2.27
C GLY A 64 14.50 12.66 3.48
N GLU A 65 14.87 12.15 4.66
CA GLU A 65 14.91 12.92 5.92
C GLU A 65 16.34 13.12 6.44
N MET A 66 17.34 12.50 5.81
CA MET A 66 18.74 12.49 6.25
C MET A 66 19.60 13.61 5.63
N GLY A 67 19.02 14.41 4.73
CA GLY A 67 19.66 15.56 4.08
C GLY A 67 20.27 15.27 2.70
N GLU A 68 20.78 16.33 2.08
CA GLU A 68 21.13 16.36 0.65
C GLU A 68 22.08 15.25 0.20
N ARG A 69 23.13 14.95 1.00
CA ARG A 69 24.09 13.89 0.70
C ARG A 69 23.43 12.52 0.49
N TYR A 70 22.42 12.18 1.30
CA TYR A 70 21.72 10.90 1.19
C TYR A 70 20.70 10.92 0.06
N GLU A 71 20.07 12.07 -0.17
CA GLU A 71 19.19 12.30 -1.31
C GLU A 71 19.95 12.18 -2.65
N ASP A 72 21.21 12.63 -2.72
CA ASP A 72 22.06 12.48 -3.91
C ASP A 72 22.35 11.01 -4.22
N ILE A 73 22.69 10.23 -3.20
CA ILE A 73 22.93 8.78 -3.35
C ILE A 73 21.65 8.08 -3.83
N SER A 74 20.50 8.41 -3.22
CA SER A 74 19.20 7.90 -3.64
C SER A 74 18.84 8.31 -5.07
N GLN A 75 19.15 9.55 -5.46
CA GLN A 75 18.93 10.04 -6.81
C GLN A 75 19.78 9.28 -7.83
N GLU A 76 21.05 8.96 -7.52
CA GLU A 76 21.91 8.18 -8.41
C GLU A 76 21.35 6.78 -8.65
N PHE A 77 20.90 6.12 -7.59
CA PHE A 77 20.20 4.84 -7.70
C PHE A 77 18.96 4.95 -8.59
N ASN A 78 18.12 5.97 -8.36
CA ASN A 78 16.90 6.18 -9.14
C ASN A 78 17.17 6.52 -10.61
N ARG A 79 18.30 7.18 -10.90
CA ARG A 79 18.74 7.47 -12.27
C ARG A 79 19.02 6.18 -13.04
N ILE A 80 19.76 5.26 -12.42
CA ILE A 80 20.13 3.97 -13.04
C ILE A 80 18.92 3.03 -13.12
N MET A 81 18.17 2.88 -12.01
CA MET A 81 17.11 1.88 -11.93
C MET A 81 15.81 2.28 -12.62
N TYR A 82 15.48 3.57 -12.60
CA TYR A 82 14.19 4.09 -13.07
C TYR A 82 14.32 5.16 -14.16
N GLY A 83 15.54 5.48 -14.61
CA GLY A 83 15.78 6.49 -15.63
C GLY A 83 15.49 7.93 -15.16
N LYS A 84 15.36 8.16 -13.85
CA LYS A 84 15.01 9.48 -13.29
C LYS A 84 16.20 10.43 -13.43
N GLN A 85 16.14 11.35 -14.40
CA GLN A 85 17.26 12.22 -14.74
C GLN A 85 17.60 13.25 -13.65
N GLN A 86 16.59 13.79 -12.96
CA GLN A 86 16.77 14.83 -11.96
C GLN A 86 15.87 14.63 -10.74
N LYS A 87 16.28 15.23 -9.62
CA LYS A 87 15.44 15.32 -8.42
C LYS A 87 14.18 16.13 -8.72
N ALA A 88 13.10 15.82 -8.03
CA ALA A 88 11.94 16.69 -8.05
C ALA A 88 12.28 17.99 -7.27
N PRO A 89 11.68 19.13 -7.62
CA PRO A 89 11.79 20.33 -6.80
C PRO A 89 11.27 20.06 -5.38
N ARG A 90 11.94 20.62 -4.36
CA ARG A 90 11.63 20.35 -2.95
C ARG A 90 10.16 20.57 -2.59
N TRP A 91 9.53 21.62 -3.13
CA TRP A 91 8.11 21.89 -2.87
C TRP A 91 7.21 20.73 -3.31
N LYS A 92 7.53 20.07 -4.43
CA LYS A 92 6.74 18.96 -4.97
C LYS A 92 6.84 17.73 -4.07
N ASP A 93 8.05 17.45 -3.58
CA ASP A 93 8.26 16.37 -2.61
C ASP A 93 7.52 16.66 -1.31
N CYS A 94 7.65 17.88 -0.76
CA CYS A 94 6.92 18.29 0.44
C CYS A 94 5.40 18.17 0.27
N THR A 95 4.85 18.67 -0.84
CA THR A 95 3.42 18.55 -1.15
C THR A 95 3.00 17.09 -1.23
N SER A 96 3.75 16.24 -1.93
CA SER A 96 3.45 14.81 -2.05
C SER A 96 3.46 14.11 -0.69
N GLN A 97 4.47 14.36 0.14
CA GLN A 97 4.59 13.77 1.48
C GLN A 97 3.46 14.24 2.40
N THR A 98 3.09 15.52 2.37
CA THR A 98 1.95 16.04 3.13
C THR A 98 0.64 15.43 2.66
N MET A 99 0.41 15.34 1.36
CA MET A 99 -0.77 14.70 0.80
C MET A 99 -0.86 13.23 1.17
N HIS A 100 0.25 12.49 1.18
CA HIS A 100 0.27 11.09 1.59
C HIS A 100 -0.08 10.92 3.09
N ARG A 101 0.53 11.73 3.96
CA ARG A 101 0.35 11.60 5.42
C ARG A 101 -0.96 12.19 5.93
N LEU A 102 -1.48 13.23 5.26
CA LEU A 102 -2.65 14.01 5.69
C LEU A 102 -3.71 14.08 4.57
N HIS A 103 -3.93 12.97 3.86
CA HIS A 103 -4.74 12.93 2.64
C HIS A 103 -6.15 13.49 2.81
N TYR A 104 -6.80 13.27 3.96
CA TYR A 104 -8.12 13.86 4.24
C TYR A 104 -8.08 15.38 4.37
N ALA A 105 -7.08 15.92 5.07
CA ALA A 105 -6.95 17.36 5.25
C ALA A 105 -6.61 18.05 3.93
N THR A 106 -5.64 17.50 3.18
CA THR A 106 -5.26 18.03 1.86
C THR A 106 -6.39 17.88 0.84
N GLY A 107 -7.13 16.76 0.88
CA GLY A 107 -8.32 16.54 0.06
C GLY A 107 -9.41 17.56 0.35
N ALA A 108 -9.68 17.86 1.62
CA ALA A 108 -10.66 18.88 1.99
C ALA A 108 -10.25 20.30 1.57
N ILE A 109 -8.94 20.61 1.54
CA ILE A 109 -8.44 21.87 0.97
C ILE A 109 -8.67 21.90 -0.54
N TYR A 110 -8.36 20.81 -1.25
CA TYR A 110 -8.56 20.71 -2.69
C TYR A 110 -10.05 20.87 -3.05
N VAL A 111 -10.94 20.15 -2.36
CA VAL A 111 -12.39 20.22 -2.61
C VAL A 111 -12.91 21.66 -2.47
N ARG A 112 -12.48 22.36 -1.42
CA ARG A 112 -12.89 23.75 -1.17
C ARG A 112 -12.38 24.76 -2.21
N LYS A 113 -11.24 24.49 -2.86
CA LYS A 113 -10.56 25.46 -3.73
C LYS A 113 -10.68 25.19 -5.22
N ALA A 114 -10.77 23.92 -5.61
CA ALA A 114 -10.56 23.50 -6.99
C ALA A 114 -11.56 22.45 -7.48
N PHE A 115 -12.39 21.89 -6.61
CA PHE A 115 -13.37 20.88 -7.02
C PHE A 115 -14.71 21.52 -7.38
N ASP A 116 -15.21 21.17 -8.56
CA ASP A 116 -16.50 21.62 -9.05
C ASP A 116 -17.61 20.62 -8.66
N GLN A 117 -18.68 21.15 -8.08
CA GLN A 117 -19.82 20.37 -7.65
C GLN A 117 -20.63 19.82 -8.84
N ALA A 118 -20.66 20.52 -9.98
CA ALA A 118 -21.35 20.02 -11.17
C ALA A 118 -20.67 18.77 -11.73
N SER A 119 -19.33 18.76 -11.74
CA SER A 119 -18.52 17.59 -12.09
C SER A 119 -18.83 16.36 -11.22
N LYS A 120 -19.14 16.56 -9.93
CA LYS A 120 -19.59 15.46 -9.06
C LYS A 120 -20.92 14.85 -9.54
N ASN A 121 -21.90 15.69 -9.87
CA ASN A 121 -23.22 15.22 -10.27
C ASN A 121 -23.15 14.44 -11.58
N VAL A 122 -22.42 14.96 -12.57
CA VAL A 122 -22.19 14.25 -13.85
C VAL A 122 -21.49 12.90 -13.62
N THR A 123 -20.50 12.86 -12.73
CA THR A 123 -19.82 11.59 -12.40
C THR A 123 -20.75 10.59 -11.74
N LEU A 124 -21.68 11.05 -10.89
CA LEU A 124 -22.67 10.17 -10.26
C LEU A 124 -23.66 9.59 -11.28
N GLU A 125 -24.15 10.42 -12.21
CA GLU A 125 -24.99 9.96 -13.32
C GLU A 125 -24.27 8.89 -14.16
N MET A 126 -23.01 9.13 -14.53
CA MET A 126 -22.20 8.13 -15.24
C MET A 126 -22.04 6.81 -14.48
N ILE A 127 -21.90 6.86 -13.15
CA ILE A 127 -21.80 5.65 -12.32
C ILE A 127 -23.13 4.89 -12.33
N ASP A 128 -24.26 5.60 -12.21
CA ASP A 128 -25.59 4.99 -12.25
C ASP A 128 -25.85 4.34 -13.61
N ASP A 129 -25.52 5.01 -14.71
CA ASP A 129 -25.61 4.45 -16.07
C ASP A 129 -24.77 3.18 -16.23
N LEU A 130 -23.52 3.20 -15.73
CA LEU A 130 -22.64 2.03 -15.78
C LEU A 130 -23.18 0.86 -14.96
N GLN A 131 -23.79 1.14 -13.80
CA GLN A 131 -24.42 0.11 -12.98
C GLN A 131 -25.66 -0.48 -13.66
N GLU A 132 -26.46 0.34 -14.33
CA GLU A 132 -27.63 -0.11 -15.08
C GLU A 132 -27.21 -1.04 -16.23
N VAL A 133 -26.30 -0.59 -17.09
CA VAL A 133 -25.79 -1.39 -18.20
C VAL A 133 -25.13 -2.68 -17.71
N PHE A 134 -24.41 -2.64 -16.59
CA PHE A 134 -23.82 -3.85 -16.00
C PHE A 134 -24.90 -4.87 -15.59
N ARG A 135 -26.02 -4.43 -14.97
CA ARG A 135 -27.14 -5.32 -14.64
C ARG A 135 -27.79 -5.91 -15.88
N GLU A 136 -27.99 -5.12 -16.93
CA GLU A 136 -28.53 -5.61 -18.20
C GLU A 136 -27.63 -6.70 -18.83
N ILE A 137 -26.31 -6.48 -18.80
CA ILE A 137 -25.34 -7.48 -19.27
C ILE A 137 -25.45 -8.76 -18.45
N LEU A 138 -25.55 -8.67 -17.12
CA LEU A 138 -25.70 -9.85 -16.26
C LEU A 138 -26.96 -10.65 -16.58
N LEU A 139 -28.08 -9.99 -16.86
CA LEU A 139 -29.35 -10.65 -17.22
C LEU A 139 -29.30 -11.31 -18.60
N THR A 140 -28.50 -10.79 -19.53
CA THR A 140 -28.43 -11.28 -20.93
C THR A 140 -27.30 -12.27 -21.18
N THR A 141 -26.36 -12.39 -20.24
CA THR A 141 -25.21 -13.28 -20.32
C THR A 141 -25.62 -14.75 -20.28
N ASP A 142 -25.14 -15.56 -21.22
CA ASP A 142 -25.50 -16.99 -21.39
C ASP A 142 -24.68 -17.96 -20.54
N TRP A 143 -23.46 -17.58 -20.13
CA TRP A 143 -22.55 -18.45 -19.36
C TRP A 143 -22.86 -18.54 -17.86
N MET A 144 -23.73 -17.67 -17.33
CA MET A 144 -24.12 -17.66 -15.91
C MET A 144 -25.45 -18.39 -15.69
N ASP A 145 -25.57 -19.12 -14.57
CA ASP A 145 -26.84 -19.71 -14.17
C ASP A 145 -27.81 -18.66 -13.59
N GLU A 146 -29.11 -18.98 -13.64
CA GLU A 146 -30.20 -18.09 -13.22
C GLU A 146 -30.13 -17.69 -11.75
N ARG A 147 -29.63 -18.58 -10.89
CA ARG A 147 -29.51 -18.31 -9.46
C ARG A 147 -28.42 -17.27 -9.19
N THR A 148 -27.34 -17.29 -9.95
CA THR A 148 -26.24 -16.34 -9.84
C THR A 148 -26.61 -14.98 -10.48
N ARG A 149 -27.39 -14.99 -11.59
CA ARG A 149 -27.92 -13.77 -12.22
C ARG A 149 -28.88 -12.98 -11.32
N THR A 150 -29.64 -13.65 -10.46
CA THR A 150 -30.67 -13.02 -9.61
C THR A 150 -30.17 -12.44 -8.28
N VAL A 151 -28.95 -12.78 -7.86
CA VAL A 151 -28.34 -12.31 -6.59
C VAL A 151 -27.18 -11.32 -6.79
N SER A 152 -26.85 -11.00 -8.04
CA SER A 152 -25.79 -10.06 -8.44
C SER A 152 -26.39 -8.71 -8.82
#